data_AF-A0A3M0NJ55-F1
#
_entry.id   AF-A0A3M0NJ55-F1
#
_cell.length_a   1.000
_cell.length_b   1.000
_cell.length_c   1.000
_cell.angle_alpha   90.00
_cell.angle_beta   90.00
_cell.angle_gamma   90.00
#
_symmetry.space_group_name_H-M   'P 1'
#
loop_
_entity.id
_entity.type
_entity.pdbx_description
1 polymer ?
#
loop_
_entity_poly.entity_id
_entity_poly.type
_entity_poly.pdbx_seq_one_letter_code
_entity_poly.pdbx_strand_id
1 'polypeptide(L)'
;MNMKKGAVLATAAVACFGILFIAHDLAMVKHISSHIGAIHLGHIVESGPTDEIFDHPKHPYTKSLLTAIPITDPIAEQKKQLSDYHAHRHQYVNKTMVDLGNGHMVLDDGSWS
;
A
#
# COMPACT_ATOMS: atom_id res chain seq x y z
N MET A 1 -25.21 -39.66 41.07
CA MET A 1 -23.98 -39.00 40.59
C MET A 1 -24.24 -38.60 39.14
N ASN A 2 -24.54 -37.32 38.88
CA ASN A 2 -25.09 -36.85 37.60
C ASN A 2 -24.01 -36.05 36.85
N MET A 3 -23.36 -36.68 35.86
CA MET A 3 -22.29 -36.05 35.07
C MET A 3 -22.89 -35.16 33.98
N LYS A 4 -22.65 -33.85 34.08
CA LYS A 4 -22.97 -32.87 33.05
C LYS A 4 -22.16 -33.17 31.79
N LYS A 5 -22.83 -33.41 30.65
CA LYS A 5 -22.18 -33.46 29.33
C LYS A 5 -21.99 -32.03 28.83
N GLY A 6 -20.75 -31.56 28.72
CA GLY A 6 -20.41 -30.28 28.11
C GLY A 6 -20.25 -30.45 26.61
N ALA A 7 -20.95 -29.64 25.82
CA ALA A 7 -20.71 -29.49 24.38
C ALA A 7 -19.79 -28.28 24.16
N VAL A 8 -18.68 -28.47 23.45
CA VAL A 8 -17.79 -27.39 23.03
C VAL A 8 -18.03 -27.18 21.54
N LEU A 9 -18.50 -26.00 21.18
CA LEU A 9 -18.65 -25.59 19.78
C LEU A 9 -17.31 -25.01 19.34
N ALA A 10 -16.58 -25.72 18.49
CA ALA A 10 -15.39 -25.20 17.83
C ALA A 10 -15.80 -24.65 16.46
N THR A 11 -15.66 -23.34 16.27
CA THR A 11 -15.86 -22.69 14.97
C THR A 11 -14.71 -23.06 14.05
N ALA A 12 -15.02 -23.56 12.85
CA ALA A 12 -14.00 -23.83 11.83
C ALA A 12 -13.43 -22.51 11.29
N ALA A 13 -12.10 -22.40 11.28
CA ALA A 13 -11.41 -21.35 10.54
C ALA A 13 -11.70 -21.55 9.05
N VAL A 14 -12.38 -20.59 8.43
CA VAL A 14 -12.46 -20.50 6.97
C VAL A 14 -11.04 -20.26 6.46
N ALA A 15 -10.61 -21.04 5.47
CA ALA A 15 -9.26 -20.97 4.93
C ALA A 15 -8.86 -19.52 4.60
N CYS A 16 -7.86 -18.99 5.30
CA CYS A 16 -7.23 -17.71 4.96
C CYS A 16 -6.26 -17.96 3.81
N PHE A 17 -6.65 -17.59 2.61
CA PHE A 17 -5.77 -17.56 1.44
C PHE A 17 -5.09 -16.19 1.35
N GLY A 18 -3.76 -16.18 1.27
CA GLY A 18 -2.96 -14.97 1.10
C GLY A 18 -2.11 -15.10 -0.16
N ILE A 19 -2.17 -14.08 -1.02
CA ILE A 19 -1.33 -13.97 -2.21
C ILE A 19 -0.44 -12.74 -2.06
N LEU A 20 0.85 -12.88 -2.35
CA LEU A 20 1.76 -11.76 -2.55
C LEU A 20 2.00 -11.59 -4.05
N PHE A 21 1.74 -10.40 -4.56
CA PHE A 21 1.96 -10.05 -5.97
C PHE A 21 2.98 -8.91 -6.08
N ILE A 22 3.96 -9.05 -6.99
CA ILE A 22 4.96 -8.03 -7.27
C ILE A 22 4.72 -7.52 -8.69
N ALA A 23 4.33 -6.25 -8.81
CA ALA A 23 4.05 -5.58 -10.07
C ALA A 23 4.76 -4.24 -10.16
N HIS A 24 4.98 -3.78 -11.39
CA HIS A 24 5.40 -2.41 -11.67
C HIS A 24 4.21 -1.50 -12.06
N ASP A 25 3.09 -2.09 -12.48
CA ASP A 25 1.89 -1.37 -12.91
C ASP A 25 0.87 -1.30 -11.77
N LEU A 26 0.70 -0.11 -11.19
CA LEU A 26 -0.24 0.15 -10.11
C LEU A 26 -1.70 0.04 -10.59
N ALA A 27 -2.01 0.30 -11.87
CA ALA A 27 -3.39 0.24 -12.39
C ALA A 27 -3.98 -1.17 -12.25
N MET A 28 -3.15 -2.18 -12.50
CA MET A 28 -3.55 -3.57 -12.32
C MET A 28 -3.63 -3.95 -10.83
N VAL A 29 -2.65 -3.53 -10.02
CA VAL A 29 -2.60 -3.86 -8.58
C VAL A 29 -3.83 -3.36 -7.83
N LYS A 30 -4.37 -2.19 -8.22
CA LYS A 30 -5.60 -1.62 -7.63
C LYS A 30 -6.77 -2.60 -7.58
N HIS A 31 -6.93 -3.42 -8.60
CA HIS A 31 -8.11 -4.27 -8.75
C HIS A 31 -7.96 -5.66 -8.13
N ILE A 32 -6.72 -6.07 -7.84
CA ILE A 32 -6.39 -7.44 -7.43
C ILE A 32 -6.02 -7.51 -5.95
N SER A 33 -5.42 -6.44 -5.43
CA SER A 33 -4.88 -6.41 -4.07
C SER A 33 -5.79 -5.62 -3.12
N SER A 34 -5.94 -6.13 -1.89
CA SER A 34 -6.57 -5.40 -0.78
C SER A 34 -5.58 -4.52 -0.01
N HIS A 35 -4.28 -4.80 -0.14
CA HIS A 35 -3.18 -4.10 0.50
C HIS A 35 -2.04 -3.92 -0.47
N ILE A 36 -1.38 -2.77 -0.41
CA ILE A 36 -0.29 -2.40 -1.31
C ILE A 36 0.92 -1.99 -0.48
N GLY A 37 2.11 -2.37 -0.95
CA GLY A 37 3.38 -1.87 -0.47
C GLY A 37 4.21 -1.35 -1.63
N ALA A 38 4.59 -0.07 -1.57
CA ALA A 38 5.51 0.56 -2.52
C ALA A 38 6.96 0.35 -2.04
N ILE A 39 7.80 -0.18 -2.92
CA ILE A 39 9.22 -0.43 -2.65
C ILE A 39 10.08 0.50 -3.48
N HIS A 40 11.05 1.17 -2.85
CA HIS A 40 12.09 1.94 -3.53
C HIS A 40 13.47 1.59 -2.97
N LEU A 41 14.44 1.34 -3.87
CA LEU A 41 15.83 1.00 -3.51
C LEU A 41 15.95 -0.13 -2.46
N GLY A 42 15.04 -1.11 -2.50
CA GLY A 42 15.02 -2.24 -1.56
C GLY A 42 14.33 -1.96 -0.21
N HIS A 43 13.71 -0.81 -0.03
CA HIS A 43 12.98 -0.45 1.19
C HIS A 43 11.49 -0.26 0.90
N ILE A 44 10.62 -0.74 1.79
CA ILE A 44 9.22 -0.36 1.77
C ILE A 44 9.16 1.11 2.19
N VAL A 45 8.67 1.97 1.30
CA VAL A 45 8.54 3.40 1.55
C VAL A 45 7.14 3.80 1.98
N GLU A 46 6.15 3.00 1.59
CA GLU A 46 4.75 3.22 1.92
C GLU A 46 3.97 1.91 1.82
N SER A 47 3.06 1.63 2.74
CA SER A 47 2.19 0.45 2.70
C SER A 47 0.86 0.70 3.38
N GLY A 48 -0.22 0.13 2.88
CA GLY A 48 -1.53 0.25 3.50
C GLY A 48 -2.67 -0.33 2.66
N PRO A 49 -3.93 -0.10 3.06
CA PRO A 49 -5.08 -0.45 2.24
C PRO A 49 -4.98 0.17 0.86
N THR A 50 -5.41 -0.57 -0.16
CA THR A 50 -5.36 -0.10 -1.55
C THR A 50 -5.99 1.29 -1.72
N ASP A 51 -7.17 1.50 -1.15
CA ASP A 51 -7.87 2.79 -1.29
C ASP A 51 -7.10 3.95 -0.65
N GLU A 52 -6.52 3.76 0.54
CA GLU A 52 -5.72 4.78 1.22
C GLU A 52 -4.45 5.17 0.44
N ILE A 53 -3.78 4.17 -0.16
CA ILE A 53 -2.58 4.41 -0.97
C ILE A 53 -2.90 5.20 -2.24
N PHE A 54 -4.06 4.93 -2.86
CA PHE A 54 -4.48 5.61 -4.08
C PHE A 54 -5.06 7.01 -3.83
N ASP A 55 -5.85 7.17 -2.77
CA ASP A 55 -6.58 8.41 -2.49
C ASP A 55 -5.73 9.41 -1.68
N HIS A 56 -4.88 8.91 -0.76
CA HIS A 56 -4.07 9.74 0.13
C HIS A 56 -2.58 9.37 0.16
N PRO A 57 -1.90 9.19 -1.00
CA PRO A 57 -0.49 8.86 -1.03
C PRO A 57 0.34 9.92 -0.30
N LYS A 58 1.27 9.50 0.55
CA LYS A 58 2.10 10.39 1.37
C LYS A 58 3.51 10.51 0.82
N HIS A 59 4.16 9.39 0.56
CA HIS A 59 5.54 9.37 0.15
C HIS A 59 5.67 9.96 -1.28
N PRO A 60 6.59 10.90 -1.55
CA PRO A 60 6.72 11.52 -2.87
C PRO A 60 6.99 10.52 -4.00
N TYR A 61 7.66 9.41 -3.68
CA TYR A 61 7.83 8.29 -4.61
C TYR A 61 6.48 7.69 -5.05
N THR A 62 5.61 7.32 -4.10
CA THR A 62 4.29 6.74 -4.38
C THR A 62 3.42 7.71 -5.16
N LYS A 63 3.42 9.00 -4.79
CA LYS A 63 2.74 10.06 -5.55
C LYS A 63 3.18 10.07 -7.01
N SER A 64 4.48 10.00 -7.24
CA SER A 64 5.04 10.03 -8.59
C SER A 64 4.66 8.80 -9.40
N LEU A 65 4.66 7.61 -8.79
CA LEU A 65 4.15 6.38 -9.42
C LEU A 65 2.67 6.51 -9.81
N LEU A 66 1.83 7.04 -8.94
CA LEU A 66 0.40 7.22 -9.22
C LEU A 66 0.18 8.24 -10.35
N THR A 67 0.97 9.32 -10.42
CA THR A 67 0.90 10.25 -11.55
C THR A 67 1.31 9.62 -12.89
N ALA A 68 1.96 8.46 -12.91
CA ALA A 68 2.27 7.76 -14.15
C ALA A 68 1.08 6.90 -14.68
N ILE A 69 0.04 6.66 -13.86
CA ILE A 69 -1.10 5.81 -14.24
C ILE A 69 -1.97 6.51 -15.28
N PRO A 70 -2.18 5.96 -16.48
CA PRO A 70 -2.98 6.59 -17.54
C PRO A 70 -4.41 6.87 -17.09
N ILE A 71 -4.91 8.08 -17.39
CA ILE A 71 -6.31 8.45 -17.17
C ILE A 71 -7.11 8.08 -18.43
N THR A 72 -8.30 7.49 -18.24
CA THR A 72 -9.16 7.04 -19.36
C THR A 72 -9.70 8.20 -20.21
N ASP A 73 -9.87 9.39 -19.62
CA ASP A 73 -10.30 10.60 -20.32
C ASP A 73 -9.11 11.27 -21.05
N PRO A 74 -9.12 11.34 -22.39
CA PRO A 74 -8.04 11.94 -23.18
C PRO A 74 -7.79 13.42 -22.88
N ILE A 75 -8.84 14.18 -22.52
CA ILE A 75 -8.74 15.61 -22.22
C ILE A 75 -8.06 15.81 -20.87
N ALA A 76 -8.38 14.95 -19.89
CA ALA A 76 -7.73 14.95 -18.59
C ALA A 76 -6.26 14.51 -18.69
N GLU A 77 -5.96 13.49 -19.50
CA GLU A 77 -4.59 12.98 -19.68
C GLU A 77 -3.67 14.04 -20.31
N GLN A 78 -4.15 14.80 -21.30
CA GLN A 78 -3.34 15.86 -21.92
C GLN A 78 -2.94 16.97 -20.93
N LYS A 79 -3.76 17.22 -19.90
CA LYS A 79 -3.53 18.26 -18.90
C LYS A 79 -2.71 17.77 -17.71
N LYS A 80 -2.39 16.49 -17.67
CA LYS A 80 -1.73 15.86 -16.55
C LYS A 80 -0.28 16.30 -16.45
N GLN A 81 0.16 16.67 -15.24
CA GLN A 81 1.55 16.97 -14.95
C GLN A 81 2.19 15.74 -14.30
N LEU A 82 3.24 15.22 -14.92
CA LEU A 82 4.04 14.15 -14.34
C LEU A 82 4.88 14.73 -13.20
N SER A 83 4.85 14.07 -12.05
CA SER A 83 5.71 14.42 -10.93
C SER A 83 7.11 13.88 -11.18
N ASP A 84 8.09 14.77 -11.37
CA ASP A 84 9.49 14.40 -11.45
C ASP A 84 10.02 14.02 -10.05
N TYR A 85 10.19 12.72 -9.82
CA TYR A 85 10.79 12.20 -8.59
C TYR A 85 12.32 12.15 -8.67
N HIS A 86 13.00 12.81 -7.72
CA HIS A 86 14.46 12.81 -7.65
C HIS A 86 15.00 11.75 -6.69
N ALA A 87 15.15 10.51 -7.18
CA ALA A 87 15.56 9.35 -6.39
C ALA A 87 16.88 9.50 -5.60
N HIS A 88 17.83 10.32 -6.08
CA HIS A 88 19.16 10.44 -5.48
C HIS A 88 19.22 11.26 -4.18
N ARG A 89 18.10 11.86 -3.75
CA ARG A 89 18.06 12.71 -2.54
C ARG A 89 17.61 11.99 -1.27
N HIS A 90 17.16 10.75 -1.36
CA HIS A 90 16.53 10.05 -0.24
C HIS A 90 17.47 9.00 0.37
N GLN A 91 17.58 9.01 1.71
CA GLN A 91 18.33 8.01 2.48
C GLN A 91 17.38 7.19 3.35
N TYR A 92 17.22 5.91 3.02
CA TYR A 92 16.30 4.99 3.70
C TYR A 92 16.93 4.14 4.80
N VAL A 93 18.24 4.24 4.99
CA VAL A 93 18.96 3.47 6.01
C VAL A 93 18.62 4.00 7.40
N ASN A 94 18.33 3.08 8.34
CA ASN A 94 17.96 3.37 9.72
C ASN A 94 16.70 4.25 9.87
N LYS A 95 15.78 4.17 8.93
CA LYS A 95 14.47 4.83 9.00
C LYS A 95 13.40 3.88 9.50
N THR A 96 12.38 4.43 10.13
CA THR A 96 11.26 3.68 10.70
C THR A 96 9.98 3.98 9.94
N MET A 97 9.12 2.98 9.85
CA MET A 97 7.76 3.16 9.37
C MET A 97 6.92 3.84 10.45
N VAL A 98 6.20 4.88 10.09
CA VAL A 98 5.24 5.59 10.95
C VAL A 98 3.83 5.21 10.50
N ASP A 99 2.98 4.85 11.46
CA ASP A 99 1.56 4.57 11.23
C ASP A 99 0.76 5.87 11.27
N LEU A 100 0.02 6.14 10.19
CA LEU A 100 -0.85 7.30 10.04
C LEU A 100 -2.32 7.01 10.40
N GLY A 101 -2.61 5.77 10.80
CA GLY A 101 -3.97 5.27 11.02
C GLY A 101 -4.47 4.45 9.83
N ASN A 102 -5.56 3.71 10.03
CA ASN A 102 -6.18 2.84 9.03
C ASN A 102 -5.24 1.76 8.43
N GLY A 103 -4.11 1.46 9.09
CA GLY A 103 -3.09 0.55 8.57
C GLY A 103 -2.19 1.18 7.51
N HIS A 104 -2.22 2.51 7.34
CA HIS A 104 -1.36 3.24 6.41
C HIS A 104 -0.03 3.58 7.08
N MET A 105 1.01 2.87 6.68
CA MET A 105 2.38 3.07 7.14
C MET A 105 3.23 3.77 6.09
N VAL A 106 4.05 4.72 6.52
CA VAL A 106 4.95 5.48 5.63
C VAL A 106 6.34 5.55 6.25
N LEU A 107 7.39 5.39 5.44
CA LEU A 107 8.77 5.46 5.90
C LEU A 107 9.16 6.90 6.26
N ASP A 108 9.51 7.17 7.51
CA ASP A 108 9.93 8.50 7.98
C ASP A 108 11.35 8.85 7.51
N ASP A 109 11.46 9.26 6.26
CA ASP A 109 12.69 9.74 5.63
C ASP A 109 12.78 11.28 5.59
N GLY A 110 11.79 11.97 6.17
CA GLY A 110 11.67 13.44 6.15
C GLY A 110 11.09 14.03 4.88
N SER A 111 10.60 13.20 3.94
CA SER A 111 10.09 13.67 2.65
C SER A 111 8.58 13.93 2.60
N TRP A 112 7.86 13.51 3.64
CA TRP A 112 6.40 13.61 3.72
C TRP A 112 5.90 14.17 5.06
N SER A 113 6.77 14.25 6.08
CA SER A 113 6.49 14.76 7.42
C SER A 113 6.55 16.28 7.53
#